data_AF-A0A4Z1RHT6-F1
#
_entry.id   AF-A0A4Z1RHT6-F1
#
_cell.length_a   1.000
_cell.length_b   1.000
_cell.length_c   1.000
_cell.angle_alpha   90.00
_cell.angle_beta   90.00
_cell.angle_gamma   90.00
#
_symmetry.space_group_name_H-M   'P 1'
#
loop_
_entity.id
_entity.type
_entity.pdbx_description
1 polymer ?
#
loop_
_entity_poly.entity_id
_entity_poly.type
_entity_poly.pdbx_seq_one_letter_code
_entity_poly.pdbx_strand_id
1 'polypeptide(L)'
;MYANDEIAQTLPFPQVLTQPYAGRCRRSHVAGAVLDPGRLDSFNALLGQLGRSHPLQADQIATAARILAHATAGANDAPPCIRHRLDLAGQLAPMVGDRAWAVDEAMLPPALSVLAYLGDSADLIPDDLACVGRLDDALVIDAAWPRLAAEVAGFVDFCRLRRLEAQWLGSPETAFRFDRNDWKAARLAEATLNAHRDRVWLSSYVPAGGARFQVH
;
A
#
# COMPACT_ATOMS: atom_id res chain seq x y z
N MET A 1 9.46 7.84 -14.17
CA MET A 1 8.30 7.87 -13.26
C MET A 1 8.23 6.47 -12.67
N TYR A 2 8.68 6.29 -11.43
CA TYR A 2 8.92 4.96 -10.88
C TYR A 2 7.59 4.30 -10.52
N ALA A 3 7.41 3.02 -10.87
CA ALA A 3 6.23 2.22 -10.51
C ALA A 3 5.95 2.19 -8.98
N ASN A 4 6.93 2.59 -8.16
CA ASN A 4 6.79 2.71 -6.72
C ASN A 4 5.89 3.88 -6.26
N ASP A 5 5.70 4.93 -7.07
CA ASP A 5 4.82 6.05 -6.71
C ASP A 5 3.34 5.63 -6.68
N GLU A 6 2.94 4.64 -7.49
CA GLU A 6 1.57 4.10 -7.49
C GLU A 6 1.27 3.26 -6.23
N ILE A 7 2.30 2.64 -5.65
CA ILE A 7 2.20 1.89 -4.39
C ILE A 7 2.08 2.89 -3.22
N ALA A 8 2.73 4.05 -3.29
CA ALA A 8 2.69 5.04 -2.22
C ALA A 8 1.29 5.66 -2.00
N GLN A 9 0.41 5.67 -3.01
CA GLN A 9 -0.88 6.35 -2.95
C GLN A 9 -2.07 5.38 -2.99
N THR A 10 -2.88 5.38 -1.93
CA THR A 10 -4.15 4.66 -1.92
C THR A 10 -5.27 5.52 -2.51
N LEU A 11 -6.15 4.92 -3.31
CA LEU A 11 -7.38 5.59 -3.75
C LEU A 11 -8.24 6.01 -2.56
N PRO A 12 -8.84 7.22 -2.57
CA PRO A 12 -9.54 7.75 -1.42
C PRO A 12 -10.80 6.94 -1.06
N PHE A 13 -11.02 6.71 0.23
CA PHE A 13 -12.29 6.18 0.75
C PHE A 13 -13.38 7.26 0.82
N PRO A 14 -14.67 6.86 0.94
CA PRO A 14 -15.73 7.78 1.30
C PRO A 14 -15.41 8.58 2.58
N GLN A 15 -15.74 9.89 2.57
CA GLN A 15 -15.41 10.80 3.67
C GLN A 15 -16.00 10.38 5.03
N VAL A 16 -17.08 9.60 5.05
CA VAL A 16 -17.67 9.06 6.28
C VAL A 16 -16.71 8.16 7.07
N LEU A 17 -15.72 7.56 6.39
CA LEU A 17 -14.70 6.71 7.02
C LEU A 17 -13.46 7.49 7.48
N THR A 18 -13.30 8.74 7.08
CA THR A 18 -12.14 9.57 7.44
C THR A 18 -12.43 10.56 8.55
N GLN A 19 -13.71 10.85 8.82
CA GLN A 19 -14.14 11.80 9.84
C GLN A 19 -14.55 11.10 11.15
N PRO A 20 -14.34 11.73 12.32
CA PRO A 20 -14.88 11.25 13.57
C PRO A 20 -16.42 11.28 13.54
N TYR A 21 -17.05 10.22 14.05
CA TYR A 21 -18.50 10.12 14.06
C TYR A 21 -19.10 10.91 15.23
N ALA A 22 -19.95 11.89 14.92
CA ALA A 22 -20.67 12.69 15.92
C ALA A 22 -22.17 12.33 16.03
N GLY A 23 -22.62 11.30 15.31
CA GLY A 23 -24.04 10.92 15.23
C GLY A 23 -24.49 9.91 16.28
N ARG A 24 -25.78 9.56 16.26
CA ARG A 24 -26.31 8.40 17.00
C ARG A 24 -26.25 7.17 16.11
N CYS A 25 -25.64 6.09 16.59
CA CYS A 25 -25.65 4.80 15.90
C CYS A 25 -27.06 4.21 15.90
N ARG A 26 -27.64 4.00 14.72
CA ARG A 26 -28.97 3.39 14.51
C ARG A 26 -28.94 2.27 13.47
N ARG A 27 -27.85 2.13 12.73
CA ARG A 27 -27.63 1.20 11.62
C ARG A 27 -26.51 0.24 12.00
N SER A 28 -26.90 -0.99 12.31
CA SER A 28 -25.99 -2.11 12.56
C SER A 28 -25.95 -3.09 11.40
N HIS A 29 -26.41 -2.71 10.21
CA HIS A 29 -26.55 -3.62 9.07
C HIS A 29 -25.78 -3.15 7.83
N VAL A 30 -25.05 -4.05 7.20
CA VAL A 30 -24.39 -3.88 5.89
C VAL A 30 -25.05 -4.86 4.91
N ALA A 31 -25.72 -4.34 3.88
CA ALA A 31 -26.39 -5.16 2.86
C ALA A 31 -27.31 -6.29 3.41
N GLY A 32 -27.87 -6.11 4.61
CA GLY A 32 -28.72 -7.10 5.30
C GLY A 32 -28.01 -7.89 6.39
N ALA A 33 -26.68 -8.01 6.36
CA ALA A 33 -25.89 -8.66 7.42
C ALA A 33 -25.77 -7.77 8.66
N VAL A 34 -25.91 -8.36 9.86
CA VAL A 34 -25.73 -7.67 11.14
C VAL A 34 -24.23 -7.59 11.46
N LEU A 35 -23.74 -6.40 11.78
CA LEU A 35 -22.42 -6.19 12.34
C LEU A 35 -22.46 -6.56 13.83
N ASP A 36 -21.77 -7.64 14.21
CA ASP A 36 -21.66 -8.05 15.60
C ASP A 36 -20.86 -7.01 16.42
N PRO A 37 -21.40 -6.49 17.54
CA PRO A 37 -20.68 -5.51 18.36
C PRO A 37 -19.35 -6.01 18.90
N GLY A 38 -19.25 -7.29 19.30
CA GLY A 38 -18.01 -7.86 19.83
C GLY A 38 -16.91 -7.95 18.78
N ARG A 39 -17.26 -8.34 17.55
CA ARG A 39 -16.35 -8.28 16.40
C ARG A 39 -15.97 -6.86 16.04
N LEU A 40 -16.90 -5.91 16.09
CA LEU A 40 -16.60 -4.50 15.82
C LEU A 40 -15.60 -3.93 16.84
N ASP A 41 -15.74 -4.29 18.12
CA ASP A 41 -14.78 -3.87 19.16
C ASP A 41 -13.39 -4.46 18.93
N SER A 42 -13.33 -5.76 18.60
CA SER A 42 -12.07 -6.45 18.28
C SER A 42 -11.41 -5.87 17.02
N PHE A 43 -12.20 -5.57 16.00
CA PHE A 43 -11.78 -4.91 14.77
C PHE A 43 -11.23 -3.50 15.04
N ASN A 44 -11.93 -2.70 15.86
CA ASN A 44 -11.45 -1.38 16.24
C ASN A 44 -10.15 -1.42 17.06
N ALA A 45 -9.98 -2.42 17.92
CA ALA A 45 -8.73 -2.63 18.63
C ALA A 45 -7.57 -2.94 17.66
N LEU A 46 -7.81 -3.79 16.66
CA LEU A 46 -6.84 -4.07 15.59
C LEU A 46 -6.48 -2.79 14.81
N LEU A 47 -7.48 -2.02 14.35
CA LEU A 47 -7.23 -0.77 13.63
C LEU A 47 -6.43 0.23 14.47
N GLY A 48 -6.70 0.29 15.78
CA GLY A 48 -5.93 1.10 16.73
C GLY A 48 -4.46 0.71 16.79
N GLN A 49 -4.16 -0.60 16.84
CA GLN A 49 -2.78 -1.12 16.82
C GLN A 49 -2.06 -0.81 15.50
N LEU A 50 -2.78 -0.79 14.38
CA LEU A 50 -2.24 -0.48 13.06
C LEU A 50 -1.99 1.02 12.85
N GLY A 51 -2.55 1.88 13.69
CA GLY A 51 -2.26 3.32 13.72
C GLY A 51 -3.49 4.21 13.49
N ARG A 52 -4.70 3.65 13.42
CA ARG A 52 -5.92 4.44 13.32
C ARG A 52 -6.24 5.10 14.66
N SER A 53 -6.47 6.41 14.65
CA SER A 53 -6.70 7.20 15.88
C SER A 53 -8.13 7.13 16.44
N HIS A 54 -9.11 6.84 15.60
CA HIS A 54 -10.52 6.89 15.98
C HIS A 54 -11.25 5.59 15.60
N PRO A 55 -12.01 5.00 16.55
CA PRO A 55 -12.78 3.79 16.29
C PRO A 55 -13.88 4.09 15.28
N LEU A 56 -14.17 3.12 14.43
CA LEU A 56 -15.28 3.15 13.50
C LEU A 56 -16.57 2.70 14.19
N GLN A 57 -17.63 3.45 13.93
CA GLN A 57 -18.97 3.09 14.35
C GLN A 57 -19.66 2.24 13.28
N ALA A 58 -20.56 1.34 13.69
CA ALA A 58 -21.34 0.50 12.78
C ALA A 58 -22.06 1.34 11.71
N ASP A 59 -22.60 2.50 12.08
CA ASP A 59 -23.25 3.44 11.15
C ASP A 59 -22.31 3.97 10.07
N GLN A 60 -21.03 4.22 10.39
CA GLN A 60 -20.06 4.69 9.42
C GLN A 60 -19.77 3.60 8.38
N ILE A 61 -19.57 2.37 8.85
CA ILE A 61 -19.31 1.21 8.00
C ILE A 61 -20.52 0.93 7.11
N ALA A 62 -21.72 0.88 7.69
CA ALA A 62 -22.98 0.69 6.95
C ALA A 62 -23.22 1.79 5.91
N THR A 63 -22.96 3.05 6.27
CA THR A 63 -23.13 4.18 5.35
C THR A 63 -22.10 4.15 4.23
N ALA A 64 -20.84 3.86 4.53
CA ALA A 64 -19.77 3.71 3.54
C ALA A 64 -20.07 2.58 2.56
N ALA A 65 -20.45 1.40 3.06
CA ALA A 65 -20.83 0.26 2.24
C ALA A 65 -21.96 0.62 1.27
N ARG A 66 -22.99 1.35 1.75
CA ARG A 66 -24.10 1.78 0.89
C ARG A 66 -23.65 2.77 -0.21
N ILE A 67 -22.78 3.72 0.13
CA ILE A 67 -22.22 4.67 -0.85
C ILE A 67 -21.43 3.91 -1.93
N LEU A 68 -20.58 2.98 -1.51
CA LEU A 68 -19.73 2.19 -2.39
C LEU A 68 -20.53 1.24 -3.29
N ALA A 69 -21.53 0.55 -2.74
CA ALA A 69 -22.45 -0.29 -3.50
C ALA A 69 -23.24 0.53 -4.53
N HIS A 70 -23.66 1.74 -4.18
CA HIS A 70 -24.36 2.62 -5.12
C HIS A 70 -23.43 3.11 -6.25
N ALA A 71 -22.18 3.46 -5.94
CA ALA A 71 -21.20 3.91 -6.91
C ALA A 71 -20.79 2.81 -7.92
N THR A 72 -20.99 1.54 -7.56
CA THR A 72 -20.70 0.36 -8.40
C THR A 72 -21.95 -0.32 -8.93
N ALA A 73 -23.13 0.30 -8.78
CA ALA A 73 -24.40 -0.29 -9.20
C ALA A 73 -24.38 -0.64 -10.70
N GLY A 74 -24.49 -1.94 -10.99
CA GLY A 74 -24.43 -2.49 -12.36
C GLY A 74 -23.12 -3.20 -12.73
N ALA A 75 -22.08 -3.04 -11.92
CA ALA A 75 -20.89 -3.88 -11.97
C ALA A 75 -20.97 -4.93 -10.84
N ASN A 76 -20.63 -6.18 -11.15
CA ASN A 76 -20.57 -7.24 -10.13
C ASN A 76 -19.22 -7.26 -9.38
N ASP A 77 -18.42 -6.21 -9.57
CA ASP A 77 -17.05 -6.09 -9.07
C ASP A 77 -16.99 -5.21 -7.83
N ALA A 78 -15.99 -5.47 -6.98
CA ALA A 78 -15.66 -4.59 -5.88
C ALA A 78 -15.28 -3.18 -6.37
N PRO A 79 -15.65 -2.12 -5.61
CA PRO A 79 -15.23 -0.75 -5.86
C PRO A 79 -13.71 -0.64 -6.06
N PRO A 80 -13.23 0.24 -6.95
CA PRO A 80 -11.80 0.38 -7.24
C PRO A 80 -10.93 0.64 -6.02
N CYS A 81 -11.44 1.40 -5.03
CA CYS A 81 -10.71 1.69 -3.79
C CYS A 81 -10.51 0.45 -2.90
N ILE A 82 -11.45 -0.49 -2.90
CA ILE A 82 -11.32 -1.77 -2.21
C ILE A 82 -10.30 -2.61 -2.97
N ARG A 83 -10.55 -2.84 -4.27
CA ARG A 83 -9.66 -3.67 -5.12
C ARG A 83 -8.20 -3.23 -5.05
N HIS A 84 -7.92 -1.93 -5.18
CA HIS A 84 -6.56 -1.40 -5.08
C HIS A 84 -5.84 -1.81 -3.80
N ARG A 85 -6.51 -1.76 -2.65
CA ARG A 85 -5.90 -2.16 -1.37
C ARG A 85 -5.66 -3.66 -1.31
N LEU A 86 -6.56 -4.46 -1.86
CA LEU A 86 -6.39 -5.91 -1.94
C LEU A 86 -5.20 -6.29 -2.82
N ASP A 87 -5.02 -5.59 -3.96
CA ASP A 87 -3.88 -5.78 -4.85
C ASP A 87 -2.55 -5.44 -4.14
N LEU A 88 -2.55 -4.36 -3.35
CA LEU A 88 -1.41 -3.98 -2.50
C LEU A 88 -1.11 -5.03 -1.43
N ALA A 89 -2.14 -5.58 -0.78
CA ALA A 89 -1.99 -6.62 0.23
C ALA A 89 -1.42 -7.94 -0.35
N GLY A 90 -1.62 -8.19 -1.65
CA GLY A 90 -1.02 -9.32 -2.35
C GLY A 90 0.52 -9.35 -2.29
N GLN A 91 1.17 -8.22 -2.00
CA GLN A 91 2.62 -8.15 -1.85
C GLN A 91 3.10 -8.53 -0.43
N LEU A 92 2.22 -8.52 0.59
CA LEU A 92 2.62 -8.70 1.98
C LEU A 92 3.12 -10.12 2.27
N ALA A 93 2.40 -11.16 1.82
CA ALA A 93 2.80 -12.54 2.07
C ALA A 93 4.13 -12.91 1.38
N PRO A 94 4.36 -12.59 0.09
CA PRO A 94 5.66 -12.77 -0.55
C PRO A 94 6.77 -11.99 0.17
N MET A 95 6.50 -10.74 0.57
CA MET A 95 7.47 -9.89 1.27
C MET A 95 7.91 -10.50 2.61
N VAL A 96 6.96 -10.96 3.42
CA VAL A 96 7.23 -11.59 4.72
C VAL A 96 7.94 -12.95 4.57
N GLY A 97 7.62 -13.69 3.50
CA GLY A 97 8.22 -14.99 3.23
C GLY A 97 9.61 -14.95 2.60
N ASP A 98 10.02 -13.83 2.01
CA ASP A 98 11.30 -13.71 1.31
C ASP A 98 12.47 -13.47 2.29
N ARG A 99 13.27 -14.52 2.49
CA ARG A 99 14.46 -14.50 3.37
C ARG A 99 15.57 -13.59 2.86
N ALA A 100 15.67 -13.37 1.55
CA ALA A 100 16.69 -12.50 0.96
C ALA A 100 16.32 -11.02 1.13
N TRP A 101 15.02 -10.71 1.16
CA TRP A 101 14.54 -9.40 1.57
C TRP A 101 14.72 -9.18 3.07
N ALA A 102 14.28 -10.12 3.91
CA ALA A 102 14.30 -9.99 5.37
C ALA A 102 13.66 -8.66 5.84
N VAL A 103 12.33 -8.67 5.93
CA VAL A 103 11.51 -7.51 6.35
C VAL A 103 12.06 -6.88 7.62
N ASP A 104 11.99 -5.55 7.68
CA ASP A 104 12.37 -4.81 8.88
C ASP A 104 11.56 -5.29 10.10
N GLU A 105 12.22 -5.55 11.23
CA GLU A 105 11.58 -6.03 12.46
C GLU A 105 10.44 -5.11 12.93
N ALA A 106 10.54 -3.80 12.69
CA ALA A 106 9.49 -2.85 13.05
C ALA A 106 8.23 -2.96 12.16
N MET A 107 8.38 -3.46 10.94
CA MET A 107 7.30 -3.60 9.95
C MET A 107 6.70 -5.00 9.92
N LEU A 108 7.38 -5.99 10.49
CA LEU A 108 6.91 -7.38 10.52
C LEU A 108 5.61 -7.55 11.35
N PRO A 109 5.47 -7.01 12.59
CA PRO A 109 4.22 -7.12 13.34
C PRO A 109 2.99 -6.55 12.63
N PRO A 110 2.98 -5.30 12.10
CA PRO A 110 1.80 -4.80 11.40
C PRO A 110 1.51 -5.59 10.11
N ALA A 111 2.52 -6.06 9.39
CA ALA A 111 2.31 -6.91 8.21
C ALA A 111 1.65 -8.25 8.57
N LEU A 112 2.10 -8.90 9.64
CA LEU A 112 1.50 -10.15 10.13
C LEU A 112 0.09 -9.94 10.65
N SER A 113 -0.20 -8.84 11.36
CA SER A 113 -1.56 -8.53 11.81
C SER A 113 -2.54 -8.36 10.65
N VAL A 114 -2.11 -7.71 9.56
CA VAL A 114 -2.92 -7.59 8.34
C VAL A 114 -3.14 -8.98 7.72
N LEU A 115 -2.08 -9.76 7.51
CA LEU A 115 -2.19 -11.10 6.93
C LEU A 115 -3.03 -12.06 7.77
N ALA A 116 -2.97 -11.95 9.10
CA ALA A 116 -3.77 -12.76 10.01
C ALA A 116 -5.25 -12.42 9.90
N TYR A 117 -5.61 -11.13 9.77
CA TYR A 117 -6.99 -10.72 9.55
C TYR A 117 -7.51 -11.21 8.19
N LEU A 118 -6.77 -10.95 7.11
CA LEU A 118 -7.16 -11.35 5.75
C LEU A 118 -7.27 -12.87 5.53
N GLY A 119 -6.73 -13.67 6.46
CA GLY A 119 -6.80 -15.12 6.45
C GLY A 119 -7.78 -15.71 7.45
N ASP A 120 -8.44 -14.88 8.27
CA ASP A 120 -9.52 -15.32 9.14
C ASP A 120 -10.78 -15.56 8.30
N SER A 121 -11.63 -16.48 8.74
CA SER A 121 -12.95 -16.73 8.15
C SER A 121 -14.08 -16.05 8.93
N ALA A 122 -13.73 -15.46 10.08
CA ALA A 122 -14.62 -14.83 11.02
C ALA A 122 -14.63 -13.30 10.91
N ASP A 123 -14.69 -12.78 9.69
CA ASP A 123 -14.60 -11.34 9.40
C ASP A 123 -15.78 -10.52 9.92
N LEU A 124 -15.58 -9.20 9.99
CA LEU A 124 -16.61 -8.27 10.43
C LEU A 124 -17.73 -8.17 9.38
N ILE A 125 -17.36 -8.20 8.10
CA ILE A 125 -18.29 -8.16 6.98
C ILE A 125 -18.18 -9.51 6.24
N PRO A 126 -19.30 -10.22 6.01
CA PRO A 126 -19.25 -11.45 5.23
C PRO A 126 -18.77 -11.22 3.80
N ASP A 127 -17.77 -12.00 3.38
CA ASP A 127 -17.15 -11.94 2.05
C ASP A 127 -18.11 -12.23 0.89
N ASP A 128 -19.19 -12.98 1.14
CA ASP A 128 -20.21 -13.34 0.15
C ASP A 128 -21.12 -12.16 -0.23
N LEU A 129 -21.02 -11.03 0.48
CA LEU A 129 -21.76 -9.82 0.14
C LEU A 129 -21.20 -9.16 -1.13
N ALA A 130 -22.05 -9.10 -2.15
CA ALA A 130 -21.72 -8.48 -3.44
C ALA A 130 -21.18 -7.05 -3.27
N CYS A 131 -20.10 -6.76 -3.99
CA CYS A 131 -19.37 -5.48 -4.06
C CYS A 131 -18.69 -5.01 -2.76
N VAL A 132 -19.22 -5.31 -1.57
CA VAL A 132 -18.76 -4.72 -0.29
C VAL A 132 -18.25 -5.72 0.74
N GLY A 133 -18.27 -7.03 0.45
CA GLY A 133 -17.82 -8.07 1.39
C GLY A 133 -16.45 -7.78 1.98
N ARG A 134 -15.51 -7.36 1.15
CA ARG A 134 -14.12 -7.06 1.54
C ARG A 134 -13.84 -5.62 1.96
N LEU A 135 -14.86 -4.89 2.43
CA LEU A 135 -14.68 -3.50 2.84
C LEU A 135 -13.83 -3.40 4.12
N ASP A 136 -14.03 -4.29 5.07
CA ASP A 136 -13.28 -4.36 6.32
C ASP A 136 -11.81 -4.74 6.08
N ASP A 137 -11.53 -5.70 5.20
CA ASP A 137 -10.18 -6.00 4.72
C ASP A 137 -9.45 -4.75 4.21
N ALA A 138 -10.13 -4.01 3.33
CA ALA A 138 -9.60 -2.79 2.77
C ALA A 138 -9.35 -1.74 3.86
N LEU A 139 -10.17 -1.67 4.91
CA LEU A 139 -9.95 -0.78 6.05
C LEU A 139 -8.74 -1.18 6.92
N VAL A 140 -8.52 -2.49 7.11
CA VAL A 140 -7.34 -3.01 7.82
C VAL A 140 -6.07 -2.67 7.06
N ILE A 141 -6.07 -2.89 5.74
CA ILE A 141 -4.94 -2.55 4.87
C ILE A 141 -4.68 -1.04 4.90
N ASP A 142 -5.72 -0.22 4.78
CA ASP A 142 -5.62 1.24 4.81
C ASP A 142 -5.01 1.76 6.12
N ALA A 143 -5.42 1.20 7.26
CA ALA A 143 -4.89 1.61 8.56
C ALA A 143 -3.41 1.28 8.70
N ALA A 144 -2.95 0.15 8.14
CA ALA A 144 -1.54 -0.26 8.19
C ALA A 144 -0.68 0.45 7.12
N TRP A 145 -1.28 0.94 6.03
CA TRP A 145 -0.58 1.41 4.85
C TRP A 145 0.45 2.52 5.11
N PRO A 146 0.17 3.57 5.92
CA PRO A 146 1.14 4.63 6.20
C PRO A 146 2.47 4.13 6.77
N ARG A 147 2.45 2.96 7.44
CA ARG A 147 3.65 2.31 8.00
C ARG A 147 4.29 1.36 6.98
N LEU A 148 3.48 0.60 6.24
CA LEU A 148 3.94 -0.47 5.37
C LEU A 148 4.35 -0.01 3.95
N ALA A 149 3.81 1.12 3.46
CA ALA A 149 3.95 1.52 2.07
C ALA A 149 5.40 1.59 1.58
N ALA A 150 6.30 2.18 2.38
CA ALA A 150 7.71 2.30 2.04
C ALA A 150 8.43 0.94 1.98
N GLU A 151 8.12 0.05 2.92
CA GLU A 151 8.70 -1.29 2.95
C GLU A 151 8.22 -2.13 1.76
N VAL A 152 6.92 -2.08 1.45
CA VAL A 152 6.32 -2.78 0.29
C VAL A 152 6.89 -2.24 -1.03
N ALA A 153 7.00 -0.90 -1.17
CA ALA A 153 7.60 -0.30 -2.36
C ALA A 153 9.07 -0.71 -2.55
N GLY A 154 9.82 -0.81 -1.44
CA GLY A 154 11.19 -1.33 -1.45
C GLY A 154 11.24 -2.78 -1.93
N PHE A 155 10.36 -3.64 -1.39
CA PHE A 155 10.28 -5.05 -1.76
C PHE A 155 9.92 -5.26 -3.24
N VAL A 156 8.96 -4.49 -3.77
CA VAL A 156 8.56 -4.59 -5.18
C VAL A 156 9.72 -4.19 -6.10
N ASP A 157 10.44 -3.12 -5.77
CA ASP A 157 11.63 -2.73 -6.55
C ASP A 157 12.78 -3.73 -6.41
N PHE A 158 12.96 -4.32 -5.24
CA PHE A 158 13.89 -5.43 -5.03
C PHE A 158 13.57 -6.62 -5.94
N CYS A 159 12.31 -7.07 -5.99
CA CYS A 159 11.88 -8.15 -6.89
C CYS A 159 12.12 -7.80 -8.36
N ARG A 160 11.84 -6.55 -8.74
CA ARG A 160 12.08 -6.04 -10.08
C ARG A 160 13.57 -6.10 -10.45
N LEU A 161 14.46 -5.60 -9.58
CA LEU A 161 15.90 -5.60 -9.83
C LEU A 161 16.48 -7.02 -9.86
N ARG A 162 16.09 -7.89 -8.91
CA ARG A 162 16.50 -9.30 -8.91
C ARG A 162 16.19 -9.99 -10.24
N ARG A 163 14.98 -9.78 -10.77
CA ARG A 163 14.57 -10.34 -12.07
C ARG A 163 15.41 -9.80 -13.23
N LEU A 164 15.67 -8.50 -13.25
CA LEU A 164 16.46 -7.87 -14.32
C LEU A 164 17.91 -8.37 -14.31
N GLU A 165 18.56 -8.41 -13.15
CA GLU A 165 19.93 -8.89 -13.03
C GLU A 165 20.06 -10.38 -13.38
N ALA A 166 19.11 -11.22 -12.93
CA ALA A 166 19.07 -12.63 -13.28
C ALA A 166 18.95 -12.83 -14.81
N GLN A 167 18.06 -12.06 -15.48
CA GLN A 167 17.92 -12.09 -16.94
C GLN A 167 19.20 -11.69 -17.67
N TRP A 168 19.89 -10.64 -17.19
CA TRP A 168 21.12 -10.17 -17.79
C TRP A 168 22.26 -11.18 -17.69
N LEU A 169 22.29 -11.96 -16.60
CA LEU A 169 23.26 -13.03 -16.37
C LEU A 169 22.81 -14.38 -16.95
N GLY A 170 21.67 -14.44 -17.65
CA GLY A 170 21.12 -15.69 -18.20
C GLY A 170 20.81 -16.75 -17.14
N SER A 171 20.63 -16.34 -15.88
CA SER A 171 20.40 -17.23 -14.75
C SER A 171 18.92 -17.22 -14.35
N PRO A 172 18.36 -18.34 -13.87
CA PRO A 172 17.00 -18.35 -13.36
C PRO A 172 16.90 -17.50 -12.08
N GLU A 173 15.81 -16.74 -11.92
CA GLU A 173 15.60 -15.82 -10.78
C GLU A 173 15.78 -16.51 -9.42
N THR A 174 15.39 -17.78 -9.32
CA THR A 174 15.48 -18.58 -8.08
C THR A 174 16.89 -19.03 -7.72
N ALA A 175 17.82 -19.07 -8.68
CA ALA A 175 19.22 -19.43 -8.44
C ALA A 175 20.13 -18.20 -8.30
N PHE A 176 19.63 -17.02 -8.70
CA PHE A 176 20.38 -15.79 -8.62
C PHE A 176 20.37 -15.25 -7.18
N ARG A 177 21.57 -15.17 -6.57
CA ARG A 177 21.72 -14.57 -5.25
C ARG A 177 21.64 -13.05 -5.40
N PHE A 178 20.59 -12.47 -4.83
CA PHE A 178 20.40 -11.03 -4.71
C PHE A 178 19.68 -10.76 -3.40
N ASP A 179 20.34 -10.06 -2.49
CA ASP A 179 19.81 -9.77 -1.16
C ASP A 179 19.48 -8.27 -0.96
N ARG A 180 18.86 -7.93 0.17
CA ARG A 180 18.46 -6.55 0.47
C ARG A 180 19.65 -5.58 0.52
N ASN A 181 20.86 -6.04 0.83
CA ASN A 181 22.03 -5.17 0.84
C ASN A 181 22.49 -4.85 -0.58
N ASP A 182 22.44 -5.83 -1.49
CA ASP A 182 22.71 -5.63 -2.92
C ASP A 182 21.74 -4.58 -3.50
N TRP A 183 20.45 -4.70 -3.18
CA TRP A 183 19.45 -3.70 -3.55
C TRP A 183 19.74 -2.31 -2.97
N LYS A 184 20.06 -2.21 -1.67
CA LYS A 184 20.43 -0.93 -1.04
C LYS A 184 21.66 -0.31 -1.72
N ALA A 185 22.66 -1.10 -2.06
CA ALA A 185 23.86 -0.64 -2.77
C ALA A 185 23.50 -0.12 -4.17
N ALA A 186 22.65 -0.83 -4.92
CA ALA A 186 22.15 -0.39 -6.21
C ALA A 186 21.36 0.93 -6.12
N ARG A 187 20.48 1.08 -5.11
CA ARG A 187 19.74 2.33 -4.86
C ARG A 187 20.68 3.49 -4.52
N LEU A 188 21.70 3.26 -3.70
CA LEU A 188 22.69 4.27 -3.34
C LEU A 188 23.54 4.71 -4.54
N ALA A 189 23.95 3.75 -5.39
CA ALA A 189 24.66 4.05 -6.63
C ALA A 189 23.82 4.90 -7.58
N GLU A 190 22.54 4.56 -7.76
CA GLU A 190 21.60 5.34 -8.59
C GLU A 190 21.40 6.75 -8.03
N ALA A 191 21.19 6.90 -6.72
CA ALA A 191 21.05 8.20 -6.07
C ALA A 191 22.30 9.08 -6.23
N THR A 192 23.48 8.48 -6.10
CA THR A 192 24.77 9.17 -6.29
C THR A 192 24.95 9.64 -7.74
N LEU A 193 24.60 8.79 -8.71
CA LEU A 193 24.64 9.13 -10.12
C LEU A 193 23.66 10.26 -10.45
N ASN A 194 22.44 10.21 -9.92
CA ASN A 194 21.43 11.24 -10.15
C ASN A 194 21.88 12.58 -9.53
N ALA A 195 22.38 12.58 -8.30
CA ALA A 195 22.92 13.80 -7.67
C ALA A 195 24.11 14.38 -8.45
N HIS A 196 24.99 13.52 -9.00
CA HIS A 196 26.07 13.96 -9.87
C HIS A 196 25.55 14.58 -11.16
N ARG A 197 24.57 13.93 -11.82
CA ARG A 197 23.92 14.44 -13.03
C ARG A 197 23.29 15.80 -12.75
N ASP A 198 22.49 15.94 -11.69
CA ASP A 198 21.83 17.19 -11.34
C ASP A 198 22.87 18.30 -11.13
N ARG A 199 23.97 17.99 -10.43
CA ARG A 199 25.08 18.93 -10.26
C ARG A 199 25.72 19.35 -11.59
N VAL A 200 25.97 18.41 -12.51
CA VAL A 200 26.55 18.68 -13.83
C VAL A 200 25.59 19.47 -14.72
N TRP A 201 24.29 19.14 -14.70
CA TRP A 201 23.25 19.85 -15.43
C TRP A 201 23.05 21.29 -14.91
N LEU A 202 23.14 21.49 -13.59
CA LEU A 202 23.07 22.82 -12.96
C LEU A 202 24.36 23.62 -13.14
N SER A 203 25.52 22.96 -13.31
CA SER A 203 26.76 23.63 -13.70
C SER A 203 26.78 23.81 -15.22
N SER A 204 26.18 24.90 -15.69
CA SER A 204 26.21 25.29 -17.11
C SER A 204 27.59 25.13 -17.76
N TYR A 205 27.62 24.51 -18.95
CA TYR A 205 28.76 24.49 -19.88
C TYR A 205 29.07 25.86 -20.51
N VAL A 206 28.37 26.94 -20.14
CA VAL A 206 28.69 28.29 -20.59
C VAL A 206 29.83 28.82 -19.71
N PRO A 207 31.05 28.99 -20.25
CA PRO A 207 32.09 29.70 -19.51
C PRO A 207 31.57 31.10 -19.26
N ALA A 208 31.59 31.55 -18.01
CA ALA A 208 31.33 32.94 -17.67
C ALA A 208 32.31 33.81 -18.46
N GLY A 209 31.82 34.47 -19.51
CA GLY A 209 32.57 35.47 -20.28
C GLY A 209 33.69 34.92 -21.18
N GLY A 210 33.37 34.09 -22.16
CA GLY A 210 34.23 33.96 -23.35
C GLY A 210 34.22 35.25 -24.15
N ALA A 211 35.38 35.90 -24.32
CA ALA A 211 35.55 37.14 -25.07
C ALA A 211 34.84 37.08 -26.44
N ARG A 212 34.00 38.09 -26.72
CA ARG A 212 33.38 38.26 -28.04
C ARG A 212 34.48 38.53 -29.07
N PHE A 213 34.73 37.60 -29.97
CA PHE A 213 35.52 37.86 -31.16
C PHE A 213 34.75 38.82 -32.07
N GLN A 214 35.22 40.06 -32.19
CA GLN A 214 34.78 40.96 -33.25
C GLN A 214 35.62 40.68 -34.49
N VAL A 215 34.95 40.30 -35.58
CA VAL A 215 35.56 40.19 -36.91
C VAL A 215 35.46 41.57 -37.55
N HIS A 216 36.61 42.12 -37.94
CA HIS A 216 36.74 43.39 -38.68
C HIS A 216 36.46 43.21 -40.16
#